data_AF-A0A397DL40-F1
#
_entry.id   AF-A0A397DL40-F1
#
_cell.length_a   1.000
_cell.length_b   1.000
_cell.length_c   1.000
_cell.angle_alpha   90.00
_cell.angle_beta   90.00
_cell.angle_gamma   90.00
#
_symmetry.space_group_name_H-M   'P 1'
#
loop_
_entity.id
_entity.type
_entity.pdbx_description
1 polymer ?
#
loop_
_entity_poly.entity_id
_entity_poly.type
_entity_poly.pdbx_seq_one_letter_code
_entity_poly.pdbx_strand_id
1 'polypeptide(L)'
;MQLWCGLVCSPSQADFMDMNLPYPSNSFRQDPMTGVDHVKVLEVNVNLSTPFTCGLFDSCKSTPLVSVTDALKSSVGFLSYQAQTGSIGHGQYMYLRFGRNDTSYFHHANLQCDNYTQVREPTVLAALPLQAQLLSTIADAAAPAQCPCSSCRPTCNNAPSNSSTHITFVSNPISIWDGFNVTLVAGVYSGIAVFAAALYWLHRHR
;
A
#
# COMPACT_ATOMS: atom_id res chain seq x y z
N MET A 1 8.65 -3.77 2.21
CA MET A 1 8.94 -4.43 3.50
C MET A 1 10.29 -4.01 4.09
N GLN A 2 11.38 -3.99 3.31
CA GLN A 2 12.70 -3.56 3.82
C GLN A 2 12.70 -2.18 4.51
N LEU A 3 11.92 -1.20 4.03
CA LEU A 3 11.71 0.07 4.74
C LEU A 3 11.23 -0.16 6.18
N TRP A 4 10.07 -0.80 6.37
CA TRP A 4 9.47 -0.98 7.68
C TRP A 4 10.30 -1.88 8.61
N CYS A 5 10.82 -2.99 8.09
CA CYS A 5 11.71 -3.86 8.87
C CYS A 5 13.00 -3.14 9.27
N GLY A 6 13.59 -2.36 8.37
CA GLY A 6 14.78 -1.58 8.68
C GLY A 6 14.52 -0.46 9.68
N LEU A 7 13.38 0.23 9.56
CA LEU A 7 13.00 1.26 10.52
C LEU A 7 12.77 0.68 11.91
N VAL A 8 12.18 -0.51 12.06
CA VAL A 8 11.81 -1.10 13.35
C VAL A 8 12.93 -1.94 13.97
N CYS A 9 13.69 -2.68 13.15
CA CYS A 9 14.61 -3.71 13.63
C CYS A 9 16.09 -3.41 13.36
N SER A 10 16.44 -2.25 12.78
CA SER A 10 17.86 -1.92 12.56
C SER A 10 18.61 -1.82 13.91
N PRO A 11 19.78 -2.46 14.04
CA PRO A 11 20.62 -2.30 15.24
C PRO A 11 21.16 -0.87 15.38
N SER A 12 21.18 -0.09 14.31
CA SER A 12 21.62 1.31 14.26
C SER A 12 20.45 2.29 14.12
N GLN A 13 19.26 1.92 14.60
CA GLN A 13 18.04 2.72 14.49
C GLN A 13 18.22 4.17 14.99
N ALA A 14 19.01 4.37 16.04
CA ALA A 14 19.27 5.69 16.64
C ALA A 14 20.03 6.66 15.72
N ASP A 15 20.68 6.18 14.65
CA ASP A 15 21.44 7.04 13.74
C ASP A 15 20.52 7.85 12.80
N PHE A 16 19.31 7.36 12.58
CA PHE A 16 18.36 7.94 11.63
C PHE A 16 16.94 8.14 12.17
N MET A 17 16.65 7.68 13.39
CA MET A 17 15.35 7.84 14.02
C MET A 17 15.48 8.34 15.46
N ASP A 18 14.71 9.37 15.79
CA ASP A 18 14.65 9.96 17.12
C ASP A 18 13.21 10.27 17.54
N MET A 19 12.96 10.34 18.84
CA MET A 19 11.67 10.74 19.38
C MET A 19 11.43 12.22 19.11
N ASN A 20 10.29 12.57 18.50
CA ASN A 20 9.94 13.97 18.27
C ASN A 20 9.67 14.73 19.59
N LEU A 21 9.15 14.02 20.59
CA LEU A 21 8.87 14.53 21.92
C LEU A 21 9.49 13.63 22.99
N PRO A 22 9.92 14.19 24.14
CA PRO A 22 10.48 13.39 25.24
C PRO A 22 9.55 12.27 25.69
N TYR A 23 10.12 11.12 26.06
CA TYR A 23 9.37 10.01 26.63
C TYR A 23 9.01 10.28 28.11
N PRO A 24 7.81 9.93 28.59
CA PRO A 24 6.69 9.34 27.84
C PRO A 24 5.95 10.37 26.98
N SER A 25 5.73 10.04 25.71
CA SER A 25 4.91 10.85 24.81
C SER A 25 3.43 10.72 25.18
N ASN A 26 2.75 11.88 25.30
CA ASN A 26 1.31 12.02 25.46
C ASN A 26 0.72 12.73 24.23
N SER A 27 1.08 12.26 23.03
CA SER A 27 0.57 12.82 21.78
C SER A 27 -0.70 12.10 21.35
N PHE A 28 -1.68 12.89 20.89
CA PHE A 28 -2.93 12.40 20.36
C PHE A 28 -3.18 13.00 18.98
N ARG A 29 -3.76 12.20 18.08
CA ARG A 29 -4.13 12.61 16.72
C ARG A 29 -5.51 12.07 16.39
N GLN A 30 -6.21 12.75 15.50
CA GLN A 30 -7.38 12.20 14.83
C GLN A 30 -6.90 11.20 13.77
N ASP A 31 -7.53 10.03 13.71
CA ASP A 31 -7.33 9.08 12.63
C ASP A 31 -8.13 9.51 11.40
N PRO A 32 -7.47 9.98 10.32
CA PRO A 32 -8.16 10.43 9.11
C PRO A 32 -8.83 9.29 8.33
N MET A 33 -8.49 8.03 8.60
CA MET A 33 -9.05 6.85 7.91
C MET A 33 -10.35 6.37 8.56
N THR A 34 -10.41 6.39 9.89
CA THR A 34 -11.58 5.90 10.65
C THR A 34 -12.44 7.02 11.22
N GLY A 35 -11.94 8.25 11.26
CA GLY A 35 -12.59 9.40 11.89
C GLY A 35 -12.53 9.39 13.41
N VAL A 36 -11.92 8.37 14.02
CA VAL A 36 -11.75 8.27 15.47
C VAL A 36 -10.82 9.38 15.93
N ASP A 37 -11.30 10.18 16.88
CA ASP A 37 -10.52 11.24 17.49
C ASP A 37 -9.72 10.73 18.70
N HIS A 38 -8.69 11.48 19.11
CA HIS A 38 -7.87 11.18 20.28
C HIS A 38 -7.16 9.81 20.27
N VAL A 39 -6.66 9.38 19.12
CA VAL A 39 -5.79 8.19 19.04
C VAL A 39 -4.43 8.53 19.61
N LYS A 40 -3.98 7.77 20.61
CA LYS A 40 -2.64 7.93 21.20
C LYS A 40 -1.59 7.47 20.18
N VAL A 41 -0.63 8.34 19.88
CA VAL A 41 0.43 8.05 18.91
C VAL A 41 1.81 8.31 19.49
N LEU A 42 2.78 7.51 19.05
CA LEU A 42 4.20 7.78 19.23
C LEU A 42 4.70 8.65 18.08
N GLU A 43 5.23 9.82 18.40
CA GLU A 43 5.80 10.72 17.40
C GLU A 43 7.31 10.55 17.28
N VAL A 44 7.77 10.28 16.07
CA VAL A 44 9.20 10.06 15.76
C VAL A 44 9.63 10.89 14.56
N ASN A 45 10.84 11.41 14.58
CA ASN A 45 11.52 11.95 13.40
C ASN A 45 12.27 10.80 12.71
N VAL A 46 12.14 10.71 11.40
CA VAL A 46 12.79 9.67 10.59
C VAL A 46 13.53 10.32 9.43
N ASN A 47 14.84 10.11 9.37
CA ASN A 47 15.70 10.56 8.30
C ASN A 47 15.84 9.47 7.24
N LEU A 48 15.37 9.72 6.01
CA LEU A 48 15.45 8.80 4.89
C LEU A 48 16.38 9.30 3.79
N SER A 49 17.20 8.42 3.24
CA SER A 49 18.07 8.76 2.11
C SER A 49 17.23 9.06 0.87
N THR A 50 17.56 10.15 0.16
CA THR A 50 16.85 10.58 -1.07
C THR A 50 16.98 9.54 -2.18
N PRO A 51 18.18 9.01 -2.53
CA PRO A 51 18.29 7.89 -3.47
C PRO A 51 17.38 6.71 -3.14
N PHE A 52 17.38 6.28 -1.86
CA PHE A 52 16.57 5.17 -1.41
C PHE A 52 15.06 5.44 -1.55
N THR A 53 14.64 6.65 -1.15
CA THR A 53 13.24 7.08 -1.22
C THR A 53 12.73 7.17 -2.65
N CYS A 54 13.52 7.76 -3.55
CA CYS A 54 13.18 7.85 -4.97
C CYS A 54 13.11 6.46 -5.60
N GLY A 55 14.09 5.59 -5.35
CA GLY A 55 14.09 4.22 -5.88
C GLY A 55 12.91 3.40 -5.38
N LEU A 56 12.55 3.54 -4.09
CA LEU A 56 11.39 2.86 -3.51
C LEU A 56 10.10 3.31 -4.20
N PHE A 57 9.92 4.62 -4.36
CA PHE A 57 8.76 5.17 -5.06
C PHE A 57 8.73 4.72 -6.53
N ASP A 58 9.85 4.79 -7.25
CA ASP A 58 9.91 4.40 -8.66
C ASP A 58 9.55 2.93 -8.88
N SER A 59 9.88 2.05 -7.94
CA SER A 59 9.49 0.64 -7.96
C SER A 59 7.98 0.40 -7.75
N CYS A 60 7.27 1.36 -7.14
CA CYS A 60 5.87 1.21 -6.73
C CYS A 60 4.90 2.16 -7.44
N LYS A 61 5.38 3.21 -8.13
CA LYS A 61 4.54 4.29 -8.69
C LYS A 61 3.53 3.83 -9.73
N SER A 62 3.80 2.72 -10.41
CA SER A 62 2.93 2.12 -11.42
C SER A 62 1.96 1.10 -10.85
N THR A 63 1.98 0.82 -9.54
CA THR A 63 1.01 -0.09 -8.94
C THR A 63 -0.40 0.51 -8.97
N PRO A 64 -1.47 -0.32 -9.02
CA PRO A 64 -2.84 0.16 -9.21
C PRO A 64 -3.26 1.23 -8.20
N LEU A 65 -2.87 1.11 -6.93
CA LEU A 65 -3.24 2.08 -5.89
C LEU A 65 -2.49 3.41 -6.03
N VAL A 66 -1.18 3.35 -6.25
CA VAL A 66 -0.32 4.55 -6.31
C VAL A 66 -0.56 5.35 -7.59
N SER A 67 -0.83 4.66 -8.70
CA SER A 67 -1.07 5.28 -10.00
C SER A 67 -2.37 6.09 -10.09
N VAL A 68 -3.40 5.72 -9.31
CA VAL A 68 -4.72 6.38 -9.35
C VAL A 68 -4.94 7.39 -8.23
N THR A 69 -4.14 7.33 -7.15
CA THR A 69 -4.33 8.19 -5.97
C THR A 69 -3.44 9.42 -6.05
N ASP A 70 -4.02 10.62 -6.17
CA ASP A 70 -3.26 11.87 -6.33
C ASP A 70 -2.27 12.14 -5.19
N ALA A 71 -2.66 11.83 -3.94
CA ALA A 71 -1.78 11.98 -2.78
C ALA A 71 -0.52 11.10 -2.83
N LEU A 72 -0.54 10.03 -3.63
CA LEU A 72 0.58 9.07 -3.74
C LEU A 72 1.43 9.30 -4.99
N LYS A 73 1.14 10.30 -5.84
CA LYS A 73 1.85 10.54 -7.12
C LYS A 73 3.27 11.08 -6.99
N SER A 74 3.75 11.33 -5.77
CA SER A 74 5.13 11.74 -5.50
C SER A 74 5.75 10.84 -4.44
N SER A 75 7.08 10.72 -4.43
CA SER A 75 7.80 9.92 -3.43
C SER A 75 7.54 10.41 -2.00
N VAL A 76 7.47 11.73 -1.82
CA VAL A 76 7.14 12.36 -0.54
C VAL A 76 5.69 12.08 -0.17
N GLY A 77 4.73 12.30 -1.07
CA GLY A 77 3.31 12.04 -0.80
C GLY A 77 3.03 10.57 -0.48
N PHE A 78 3.65 9.65 -1.23
CA PHE A 78 3.56 8.21 -1.03
C PHE A 78 4.05 7.77 0.36
N LEU A 79 5.20 8.29 0.80
CA LEU A 79 5.75 7.96 2.11
C LEU A 79 5.05 8.69 3.24
N SER A 80 4.74 9.98 3.09
CA SER A 80 3.99 10.75 4.09
C SER A 80 2.63 10.14 4.35
N TYR A 81 1.92 9.68 3.31
CA TYR A 81 0.66 8.96 3.50
C TYR A 81 0.85 7.72 4.37
N GLN A 82 1.83 6.87 4.09
CA GLN A 82 2.05 5.67 4.90
C GLN A 82 2.50 6.00 6.33
N ALA A 83 3.34 7.02 6.49
CA ALA A 83 4.02 7.34 7.74
C ALA A 83 3.25 8.31 8.66
N GLN A 84 2.20 8.96 8.15
CA GLN A 84 1.39 9.93 8.89
C GLN A 84 -0.11 9.65 8.82
N THR A 85 -0.60 9.01 7.76
CA THR A 85 -2.02 8.65 7.62
C THR A 85 -2.22 7.17 7.95
N GLY A 86 -1.47 6.29 7.30
CA GLY A 86 -1.56 4.84 7.49
C GLY A 86 -1.03 4.35 8.83
N SER A 87 -0.12 5.09 9.48
CA SER A 87 0.50 4.68 10.74
C SER A 87 -0.30 5.07 11.98
N ILE A 88 -1.24 6.03 11.90
CA ILE A 88 -2.02 6.50 13.06
C ILE A 88 -2.87 5.36 13.64
N GLY A 89 -3.52 4.58 12.78
CA GLY A 89 -4.27 3.38 13.20
C GLY A 89 -3.41 2.31 13.88
N HIS A 90 -2.07 2.44 13.80
CA HIS A 90 -1.09 1.60 14.46
C HIS A 90 -0.38 2.30 15.63
N GLY A 91 -0.89 3.45 16.08
CA GLY A 91 -0.36 4.20 17.22
C GLY A 91 0.96 4.91 16.93
N GLN A 92 1.25 5.26 15.68
CA GLN A 92 2.50 5.91 15.28
C GLN A 92 2.26 7.10 14.36
N TYR A 93 3.11 8.12 14.47
CA TYR A 93 3.11 9.28 13.58
C TYR A 93 4.54 9.72 13.30
N MET A 94 4.97 9.64 12.05
CA MET A 94 6.38 9.84 11.69
C MET A 94 6.58 11.13 10.90
N TYR A 95 7.49 11.97 11.37
CA TYR A 95 7.98 13.14 10.65
C TYR A 95 9.14 12.73 9.75
N LEU A 96 8.89 12.68 8.44
CA LEU A 96 9.88 12.27 7.46
C LEU A 96 10.77 13.44 7.06
N ARG A 97 12.08 13.23 7.09
CA ARG A 97 13.11 14.16 6.58
C ARG A 97 13.93 13.46 5.51
N PHE A 98 14.25 14.17 4.43
CA PHE A 98 14.95 13.59 3.29
C PHE A 98 16.31 14.26 3.12
N GLY A 99 17.35 13.46 2.88
CA GLY A 99 18.71 13.97 2.66
C GLY A 99 19.59 13.00 1.91
N ARG A 100 20.79 13.44 1.56
CA ARG A 100 21.74 12.70 0.70
C ARG A 100 22.91 12.05 1.44
N ASN A 101 23.02 12.25 2.75
CA ASN A 101 24.18 11.80 3.51
C ASN A 101 23.94 10.39 4.06
N ASP A 102 24.86 9.44 3.91
CA ASP A 102 24.61 8.05 4.29
C ASP A 102 24.85 7.74 5.77
N THR A 103 25.42 8.68 6.53
CA THR A 103 25.81 8.44 7.94
C THR A 103 24.70 8.68 8.96
N SER A 104 23.63 9.40 8.60
CA SER A 104 22.53 9.76 9.52
C SER A 104 21.15 9.56 8.92
N TYR A 105 21.08 8.85 7.80
CA TYR A 105 19.86 8.61 7.06
C TYR A 105 19.73 7.11 6.82
N PHE A 106 18.51 6.60 6.96
CA PHE A 106 18.21 5.23 6.60
C PHE A 106 18.43 5.06 5.10
N HIS A 107 19.38 4.19 4.77
CA HIS A 107 19.73 3.83 3.41
C HIS A 107 19.73 2.31 3.28
N HIS A 108 19.08 1.81 2.23
CA HIS A 108 19.13 0.41 1.85
C HIS A 108 19.12 0.31 0.33
N ALA A 109 19.66 -0.76 -0.22
CA ALA A 109 19.51 -1.03 -1.64
C ALA A 109 18.03 -1.21 -2.00
N ASN A 110 17.56 -0.50 -3.03
CA ASN A 110 16.22 -0.71 -3.58
C ASN A 110 16.21 -1.93 -4.49
N LEU A 111 15.15 -2.73 -4.37
CA LEU A 111 14.84 -3.76 -5.34
C LEU A 111 14.25 -3.11 -6.60
N GLN A 112 14.75 -3.53 -7.76
CA GLN A 112 14.18 -3.14 -9.04
C GLN A 112 12.94 -3.99 -9.33
N CYS A 113 11.94 -3.40 -9.96
CA CYS A 113 10.68 -4.08 -10.23
C CYS A 113 10.77 -5.03 -11.45
N ASP A 114 11.75 -4.85 -12.32
CA ASP A 114 12.00 -5.69 -13.50
C ASP A 114 12.97 -6.84 -13.23
N ASN A 115 13.80 -6.74 -12.19
CA ASN A 115 14.67 -7.83 -11.76
C ASN A 115 14.89 -7.81 -10.25
N TYR A 116 14.22 -8.73 -9.56
CA TYR A 116 14.39 -8.96 -8.13
C TYR A 116 14.85 -10.39 -7.83
N THR A 117 15.64 -11.00 -8.72
CA THR A 117 16.20 -12.36 -8.53
C THR A 117 16.91 -12.54 -7.20
N GLN A 118 17.56 -11.50 -6.68
CA GLN A 118 18.20 -11.49 -5.35
C GLN A 118 17.26 -11.83 -4.18
N VAL A 119 15.94 -11.70 -4.35
CA VAL A 119 14.95 -12.07 -3.33
C VAL A 119 14.84 -13.59 -3.17
N ARG A 120 15.28 -14.36 -4.18
CA ARG A 120 15.29 -15.84 -4.17
C ARG A 120 16.54 -16.43 -3.53
N GLU A 121 17.55 -15.62 -3.22
CA GLU A 121 18.72 -16.09 -2.48
C GLU A 121 18.26 -16.68 -1.13
N PRO A 122 18.74 -17.87 -0.73
CA PRO A 122 18.20 -18.58 0.45
C PRO A 122 18.20 -17.75 1.73
N THR A 123 19.25 -16.93 1.91
CA THR A 123 19.42 -16.04 3.05
C THR A 123 18.41 -14.88 3.04
N VAL A 124 18.11 -14.34 1.86
CA VAL A 124 17.15 -13.25 1.69
C VAL A 124 15.72 -13.78 1.80
N LEU A 125 15.42 -14.90 1.16
CA LEU A 125 14.11 -15.55 1.18
C LEU A 125 13.70 -15.91 2.62
N ALA A 126 14.61 -16.47 3.41
CA ALA A 126 14.36 -16.84 4.80
C ALA A 126 14.09 -15.61 5.70
N ALA A 127 14.63 -14.44 5.34
CA ALA A 127 14.40 -13.19 6.07
C ALA A 127 13.08 -12.50 5.71
N LEU A 128 12.38 -12.93 4.66
CA LEU A 128 11.09 -12.36 4.28
C LEU A 128 9.98 -12.84 5.21
N PRO A 129 8.93 -12.02 5.41
CA PRO A 129 7.70 -12.48 6.05
C PRO A 129 7.11 -13.68 5.32
N LEU A 130 6.47 -14.61 6.06
CA LEU A 130 5.89 -15.83 5.50
C LEU A 130 4.96 -15.54 4.31
N GLN A 131 4.16 -14.48 4.40
CA GLN A 131 3.24 -14.06 3.34
C GLN A 131 3.97 -13.66 2.05
N ALA A 132 5.16 -13.09 2.17
CA ALA A 132 5.98 -12.73 1.01
C ALA A 132 6.65 -13.97 0.39
N GLN A 133 7.04 -14.94 1.20
CA GLN A 133 7.58 -16.22 0.70
C GLN A 133 6.54 -17.01 -0.10
N LEU A 134 5.26 -16.88 0.25
CA LEU A 134 4.14 -17.58 -0.39
C LEU A 134 3.66 -16.94 -1.71
N LEU A 135 4.16 -15.76 -2.08
CA LEU A 135 3.83 -15.13 -3.36
C LEU A 135 4.29 -16.05 -4.49
N SER A 136 3.41 -16.33 -5.46
CA SER A 136 3.73 -17.24 -6.58
C SER A 136 4.96 -16.81 -7.38
N THR A 137 5.23 -15.52 -7.48
CA THR A 137 6.44 -14.98 -8.14
C THR A 137 7.74 -15.22 -7.36
N ILE A 138 7.65 -15.59 -6.08
CA ILE A 138 8.77 -15.86 -5.18
C ILE A 138 8.87 -17.36 -4.88
N ALA A 139 7.74 -18.01 -4.62
CA ALA A 139 7.65 -19.44 -4.31
C ALA A 139 7.97 -20.34 -5.52
N ASP A 140 7.59 -19.93 -6.73
CA ASP A 140 7.88 -20.69 -7.95
C ASP A 140 9.23 -20.28 -8.55
N ALA A 141 10.18 -21.21 -8.55
CA ALA A 141 11.49 -21.02 -9.15
C ALA A 141 11.43 -20.78 -10.68
N ALA A 142 10.38 -21.29 -11.35
CA ALA A 142 10.18 -21.13 -12.79
C ALA A 142 9.48 -19.82 -13.15
N ALA A 143 8.82 -19.15 -12.20
CA ALA A 143 8.23 -17.84 -12.44
C ALA A 143 9.35 -16.81 -12.74
N PRO A 144 9.12 -15.80 -13.58
CA PRO A 144 10.09 -14.73 -13.75
C PRO A 144 10.10 -13.82 -12.52
N ALA A 145 11.28 -13.49 -12.00
CA ALA A 145 11.48 -12.60 -10.84
C ALA A 145 11.34 -11.11 -11.24
N GLN A 146 10.21 -10.78 -11.85
CA GLN A 146 9.84 -9.44 -12.33
C GLN A 146 8.37 -9.16 -12.03
N CYS A 147 8.01 -7.89 -11.90
CA CYS A 147 6.64 -7.44 -11.73
C CYS A 147 5.93 -7.40 -13.09
N PRO A 148 4.61 -7.61 -13.14
CA PRO A 148 3.86 -7.49 -14.39
C PRO A 148 4.00 -6.07 -14.95
N CYS A 149 3.97 -5.95 -16.29
CA CYS A 149 4.10 -4.66 -16.99
C CYS A 149 3.07 -3.60 -16.51
N SER A 150 1.85 -4.04 -16.13
CA SER A 150 0.83 -3.16 -15.55
C SER A 150 1.25 -2.49 -14.24
N SER A 151 2.21 -3.06 -13.50
CA SER A 151 2.71 -2.56 -12.21
C SER A 151 4.17 -2.11 -12.25
N CYS A 152 4.90 -2.36 -13.35
CA CYS A 152 6.30 -2.00 -13.54
C CYS A 152 6.57 -1.68 -15.02
N ARG A 153 6.74 -0.38 -15.31
CA ARG A 153 6.99 0.09 -16.68
C ARG A 153 8.29 -0.47 -17.30
N PRO A 154 9.41 -0.59 -16.58
CA PRO A 154 10.64 -1.19 -17.14
C PRO A 154 10.45 -2.61 -17.70
N THR A 155 9.60 -3.44 -17.08
CA THR A 155 9.28 -4.78 -17.59
C THR A 155 8.65 -4.75 -18.98
N CYS A 156 7.92 -3.68 -19.34
CA CYS A 156 7.29 -3.56 -20.64
C CYS A 156 8.29 -3.36 -21.79
N ASN A 157 9.48 -2.80 -21.50
CA ASN A 157 10.49 -2.50 -22.52
C ASN A 157 11.35 -3.72 -22.87
N ASN A 158 11.48 -4.68 -21.95
CA ASN A 158 12.21 -5.93 -22.14
C ASN A 158 11.32 -7.07 -22.69
N ALA A 159 10.04 -6.79 -22.94
CA ALA A 159 9.16 -7.71 -23.63
C ALA A 159 9.60 -7.78 -25.10
N PRO A 160 9.85 -8.98 -25.68
CA PRO A 160 10.18 -9.08 -27.09
C PRO A 160 9.09 -8.39 -27.92
N SER A 161 9.47 -7.66 -28.97
CA SER A 161 8.56 -6.90 -29.85
C SER A 161 7.45 -7.76 -30.50
N ASN A 162 7.54 -9.09 -30.38
CA ASN A 162 6.57 -10.08 -30.82
C ASN A 162 5.81 -10.79 -29.68
N SER A 163 6.09 -10.51 -28.41
CA SER A 163 5.16 -10.89 -27.34
C SER A 163 4.09 -9.82 -27.27
N SER A 164 3.02 -10.06 -28.01
CA SER A 164 1.71 -9.54 -27.72
C SER A 164 1.23 -10.07 -26.36
N THR A 165 1.91 -9.70 -25.27
CA THR A 165 1.28 -9.63 -23.95
C THR A 165 0.36 -8.42 -23.99
N HIS A 166 -0.67 -8.51 -24.84
CA HIS A 166 -1.94 -7.91 -24.51
C HIS A 166 -2.17 -8.28 -23.06
N ILE A 167 -2.44 -7.28 -22.23
CA ILE A 167 -3.42 -7.47 -21.17
C ILE A 167 -4.55 -8.20 -21.89
N THR A 168 -4.70 -9.50 -21.67
CA THR A 168 -5.87 -10.21 -22.15
C THR A 168 -7.00 -9.56 -21.37
N PHE A 169 -7.58 -8.53 -21.95
CA PHE A 169 -8.96 -8.18 -21.68
C PHE A 169 -9.68 -9.49 -21.91
N VAL A 170 -10.06 -10.15 -20.81
CA VAL A 170 -11.01 -11.25 -20.86
C VAL A 170 -12.17 -10.69 -21.68
N SER A 171 -12.58 -11.40 -22.74
CA SER A 171 -13.62 -10.94 -23.66
C SER A 171 -14.94 -10.62 -22.96
N ASN A 172 -15.05 -11.00 -21.69
CA ASN A 172 -16.00 -10.51 -20.71
C ASN A 172 -15.21 -10.07 -19.46
N PRO A 173 -14.80 -8.79 -19.30
CA PRO A 173 -14.46 -8.31 -17.98
C PRO A 173 -15.68 -8.56 -17.11
N ILE A 174 -15.52 -9.16 -15.92
CA ILE A 174 -16.61 -9.30 -14.96
C ILE A 174 -17.14 -7.89 -14.74
N SER A 175 -18.29 -7.61 -15.33
CA SER A 175 -18.92 -6.31 -15.26
C SER A 175 -19.19 -6.03 -13.79
N ILE A 176 -19.11 -4.78 -13.34
CA ILE A 176 -19.65 -4.41 -12.01
C ILE A 176 -21.11 -4.86 -11.83
N TRP A 177 -21.78 -5.18 -12.95
CA TRP A 177 -23.13 -5.73 -13.03
C TRP A 177 -23.21 -7.27 -12.98
N ASP A 178 -22.12 -8.02 -13.21
CA ASP A 178 -22.14 -9.49 -13.21
C ASP A 178 -22.33 -10.08 -11.80
N GLY A 179 -22.04 -9.29 -10.75
CA GLY A 179 -22.43 -9.60 -9.37
C GLY A 179 -23.75 -8.97 -8.94
N PHE A 180 -24.38 -8.15 -9.78
CA PHE A 180 -25.58 -7.38 -9.45
C PHE A 180 -26.81 -8.09 -10.03
N ASN A 181 -27.45 -8.91 -9.20
CA ASN A 181 -28.71 -9.55 -9.57
C ASN A 181 -29.83 -8.49 -9.56
N VAL A 182 -30.07 -7.86 -10.72
CA VAL A 182 -31.07 -6.79 -10.90
C VAL A 182 -32.46 -7.22 -10.43
N THR A 183 -32.84 -8.48 -10.65
CA THR A 183 -34.13 -9.03 -10.23
C THR A 183 -34.23 -9.16 -8.72
N LEU A 184 -33.16 -9.61 -8.04
CA LEU A 184 -33.10 -9.64 -6.57
C LEU A 184 -33.18 -8.23 -6.00
N VAL A 185 -32.37 -7.31 -6.52
CA VAL A 185 -32.32 -5.92 -6.04
C VAL A 185 -33.66 -5.22 -6.27
N ALA A 186 -34.23 -5.31 -7.47
CA ALA A 186 -35.56 -4.76 -7.75
C ALA A 186 -36.62 -5.38 -6.84
N GLY A 187 -36.61 -6.70 -6.63
CA GLY A 187 -37.54 -7.37 -5.72
C GLY A 187 -37.45 -6.86 -4.28
N VAL A 188 -36.23 -6.72 -3.74
CA VAL A 188 -36.01 -6.22 -2.38
C VAL A 188 -36.46 -4.75 -2.25
N TYR A 189 -36.07 -3.88 -3.19
CA TYR A 189 -36.43 -2.46 -3.13
C TYR A 189 -37.93 -2.22 -3.36
N SER A 190 -38.57 -2.98 -4.27
CA SER A 190 -40.02 -2.93 -4.44
C SER A 190 -40.76 -3.45 -3.20
N GLY A 191 -40.25 -4.52 -2.57
CA GLY A 191 -40.80 -5.02 -1.31
C GLY A 191 -40.74 -3.99 -0.19
N ILE A 192 -39.59 -3.33 -0.01
CA ILE A 192 -39.42 -2.25 0.96
C ILE A 192 -40.39 -1.09 0.66
N ALA A 193 -40.54 -0.68 -0.60
CA ALA A 193 -41.43 0.41 -0.98
C ALA A 193 -42.90 0.08 -0.71
N VAL A 194 -43.36 -1.13 -1.04
CA VAL A 194 -44.74 -1.57 -0.78
C VAL A 194 -44.99 -1.70 0.71
N PHE A 195 -44.04 -2.26 1.47
CA PHE A 195 -44.18 -2.40 2.91
C PHE A 195 -44.20 -1.04 3.62
N ALA A 196 -43.34 -0.10 3.20
CA ALA A 196 -43.34 1.27 3.71
C ALA A 196 -44.65 2.00 3.38
N ALA A 197 -45.16 1.85 2.16
CA ALA A 197 -46.44 2.43 1.76
C ALA A 197 -47.62 1.84 2.54
N ALA A 198 -47.64 0.52 2.76
CA ALA A 198 -48.66 -0.16 3.54
C ALA A 198 -48.62 0.28 5.01
N LEU A 199 -47.44 0.37 5.62
CA LEU A 199 -47.26 0.87 6.98
C LEU A 199 -47.70 2.34 7.10
N TYR A 200 -47.34 3.18 6.13
CA TYR A 200 -47.77 4.58 6.09
C TYR A 200 -49.29 4.70 5.98
N TRP A 201 -49.92 3.88 5.14
CA TRP A 201 -51.37 3.88 4.96
C TRP A 201 -52.11 3.37 6.20
N LEU A 202 -51.61 2.31 6.84
CA LEU A 202 -52.13 1.80 8.11
C LEU A 202 -51.94 2.79 9.26
N HIS A 203 -50.83 3.52 9.32
CA HIS A 203 -50.61 4.57 10.31
C HIS A 203 -51.56 5.77 10.10
N ARG A 204 -51.92 6.07 8.85
CA ARG A 204 -52.80 7.21 8.52
C ARG A 204 -54.28 6.92 8.77
N HIS A 205 -54.70 5.66 8.74
CA HIS A 205 -56.08 5.22 8.93
C HIS A 205 -56.36 4.59 10.30
N ARG A 206 -55.41 4.70 11.23
CA ARG A 206 -55.58 4.38 12.64
C ARG A 206 -55.70 5.68 13.44
#